data_AF-A0A6G3TCH0-F1
#
_entry.id   AF-A0A6G3TCH0-F1
#
_cell.length_a   1.000
_cell.length_b   1.000
_cell.length_c   1.000
_cell.angle_alpha   90.00
_cell.angle_beta   90.00
_cell.angle_gamma   90.00
#
_symmetry.space_group_name_H-M   'P 1'
#
loop_
_entity.id
_entity.type
_entity.pdbx_description
1 polymer ?
#
loop_
_entity_poly.entity_id
_entity_poly.type
_entity_poly.pdbx_seq_one_letter_code
_entity_poly.pdbx_strand_id
1 'polypeptide(L)'
;REAEELLGSARQEADQERERAREQSEELLASARNRVEEAQAEAVRLVEEADRRATEMVSAAEQHAAQVRESVAGLHEQAQEEITGLRSAAEHAAERTRTEAQEEADRVRADAYAERERASEDAGRLRREAQEETEAAKALAERTVSEAITEADRIRADVSEHAQRVRTEASDAIAEAEQSASRTRADAREDANRIRSDAATQADTLITEARSEAERLTTETAAETDRIRTETLAEAERVTAEAASESERVRAEAGARAEQLVSDATGEAERLRAEAADTVGSAQQHAERLRTEADRVRREAAAEAERVTAAAREEAERTLDEARKDANKRRSEAAEQVDTLITETAAEADKLLTEAQQQAQKTTADAESQADTMVGAARSEADRIVQEATVEGNTRVEKARTDADELLVGARRDATAIRERAEELRERLTSEIEELHERARREAAETMKSAGDRCDALIKAAEEQLAKAEAKAKELVSEANSEAGKVRIAAVKKAEGLLKEAEQKKATLVREAEELKAEAVREARATVDEGKRELEVLVRRREDINAEISRVQDVLEALESFEAPGGAKDNGVKAGATVGAPRSGGKSSDG
;
A
#
# COMPACT_ATOMS: atom_id res chain seq x y z
N ARG A 1 18.64 156.71 -75.36
CA ARG A 1 18.42 155.76 -76.48
C ARG A 1 19.47 154.65 -76.47
N GLU A 2 20.79 154.91 -76.39
CA GLU A 2 21.79 153.82 -76.26
C GLU A 2 21.74 153.03 -74.93
N ALA A 3 21.30 153.63 -73.82
CA ALA A 3 21.15 152.92 -72.54
C ALA A 3 19.94 151.97 -72.48
N GLU A 4 18.96 152.08 -73.39
CA GLU A 4 17.80 151.17 -73.46
C GLU A 4 18.09 149.93 -74.33
N GLU A 5 18.96 150.04 -75.34
CA GLU A 5 19.38 148.90 -76.17
C GLU A 5 20.29 147.91 -75.41
N LEU A 6 21.22 148.41 -74.60
CA LEU A 6 22.09 147.55 -73.77
C LEU A 6 21.33 146.80 -72.67
N LEU A 7 20.25 147.39 -72.13
CA LEU A 7 19.38 146.74 -71.14
C LEU A 7 18.43 145.69 -71.77
N GLY A 8 18.06 145.85 -73.04
CA GLY A 8 17.28 144.87 -73.81
C GLY A 8 18.09 143.62 -74.17
N SER A 9 19.32 143.80 -74.64
CA SER A 9 20.25 142.71 -74.97
C SER A 9 20.61 141.88 -73.74
N ALA A 10 20.94 142.51 -72.61
CA ALA A 10 21.28 141.80 -71.38
C ALA A 10 20.09 141.02 -70.78
N ARG A 11 18.84 141.46 -70.99
CA ARG A 11 17.65 140.71 -70.58
C ARG A 11 17.39 139.49 -71.45
N GLN A 12 17.62 139.62 -72.76
CA GLN A 12 17.39 138.54 -73.71
C GLN A 12 18.42 137.41 -73.55
N GLU A 13 19.68 137.72 -73.25
CA GLU A 13 20.70 136.71 -72.89
C GLU A 13 20.38 136.04 -71.56
N ALA A 14 19.94 136.80 -70.54
CA ALA A 14 19.55 136.22 -69.26
C ALA A 14 18.32 135.30 -69.35
N ASP A 15 17.37 135.59 -70.25
CA ASP A 15 16.21 134.73 -70.50
C ASP A 15 16.61 133.47 -71.29
N GLN A 16 17.54 133.57 -72.26
CA GLN A 16 18.08 132.40 -72.98
C GLN A 16 18.89 131.47 -72.06
N GLU A 17 19.68 131.99 -71.12
CA GLU A 17 20.39 131.15 -70.15
C GLU A 17 19.42 130.46 -69.17
N ARG A 18 18.32 131.12 -68.77
CA ARG A 18 17.29 130.51 -67.92
C ARG A 18 16.52 129.41 -68.62
N GLU A 19 16.25 129.55 -69.91
CA GLU A 19 15.57 128.53 -70.70
C GLU A 19 16.46 127.30 -70.88
N ARG A 20 17.76 127.49 -71.21
CA ARG A 20 18.75 126.40 -71.27
C ARG A 20 18.94 125.68 -69.93
N ALA A 21 18.98 126.42 -68.82
CA ALA A 21 19.09 125.83 -67.48
C ALA A 21 17.83 125.01 -67.11
N ARG A 22 16.63 125.43 -67.56
CA ARG A 22 15.40 124.65 -67.37
C ARG A 22 15.36 123.39 -68.22
N GLU A 23 15.76 123.46 -69.48
CA GLU A 23 15.83 122.29 -70.36
C GLU A 23 16.81 121.24 -69.80
N GLN A 24 17.99 121.66 -69.35
CA GLN A 24 18.98 120.77 -68.73
C GLN A 24 18.49 120.17 -67.41
N SER A 25 17.77 120.95 -66.59
CA SER A 25 17.15 120.48 -65.34
C SER A 25 16.04 119.44 -65.62
N GLU A 26 15.19 119.68 -66.61
CA GLU A 26 14.13 118.74 -67.01
C GLU A 26 14.70 117.46 -67.62
N GLU A 27 15.78 117.54 -68.39
CA GLU A 27 16.46 116.36 -68.96
C GLU A 27 17.11 115.50 -67.88
N LEU A 28 17.75 116.12 -66.87
CA LEU A 28 18.31 115.41 -65.72
C LEU A 28 17.22 114.77 -64.85
N LEU A 29 16.09 115.45 -64.63
CA LEU A 29 14.94 114.89 -63.91
C LEU A 29 14.28 113.74 -64.67
N ALA A 30 14.20 113.81 -65.99
CA ALA A 30 13.70 112.72 -66.83
C ALA A 30 14.63 111.50 -66.79
N SER A 31 15.96 111.72 -66.86
CA SER A 31 16.95 110.66 -66.72
C SER A 31 16.92 110.00 -65.34
N ALA A 32 16.76 110.79 -64.28
CA ALA A 32 16.61 110.29 -62.92
C ALA A 32 15.31 109.47 -62.73
N ARG A 33 14.19 109.93 -63.31
CA ARG A 33 12.92 109.17 -63.29
C ARG A 33 13.02 107.84 -64.03
N ASN A 34 13.60 107.82 -65.22
CA ASN A 34 13.81 106.58 -65.98
C ASN A 34 14.69 105.60 -65.20
N ARG A 35 15.76 106.07 -64.54
CA ARG A 35 16.59 105.21 -63.69
C ARG A 35 15.86 104.64 -62.48
N VAL A 36 14.96 105.41 -61.87
CA VAL A 36 14.14 104.94 -60.76
C VAL A 36 13.10 103.93 -61.25
N GLU A 37 12.46 104.16 -62.40
CA GLU A 37 11.54 103.20 -63.00
C GLU A 37 12.22 101.90 -63.41
N GLU A 38 13.41 101.97 -64.02
CA GLU A 38 14.22 100.79 -64.35
C GLU A 38 14.63 100.01 -63.08
N ALA A 39 15.07 100.71 -62.03
CA ALA A 39 15.42 100.07 -60.76
C ALA A 39 14.20 99.45 -60.05
N GLN A 40 13.03 100.07 -60.15
CA GLN A 40 11.77 99.53 -59.62
C GLN A 40 11.32 98.29 -60.40
N ALA A 41 11.43 98.32 -61.73
CA ALA A 41 11.12 97.16 -62.58
C ALA A 41 12.08 95.98 -62.32
N GLU A 42 13.37 96.26 -62.12
CA GLU A 42 14.38 95.25 -61.77
C GLU A 42 14.15 94.66 -60.36
N ALA A 43 13.76 95.49 -59.38
CA ALA A 43 13.41 95.03 -58.05
C ALA A 43 12.17 94.12 -58.04
N VAL A 44 11.12 94.48 -58.78
CA VAL A 44 9.92 93.63 -58.94
C VAL A 44 10.28 92.29 -59.57
N ARG A 45 11.09 92.30 -60.64
CA ARG A 45 11.54 91.06 -61.30
C ARG A 45 12.34 90.15 -60.36
N LEU A 46 13.22 90.70 -59.54
CA LEU A 46 14.01 89.92 -58.58
C LEU A 46 13.13 89.30 -57.48
N VAL A 47 12.11 90.02 -57.02
CA VAL A 47 11.13 89.49 -56.05
C VAL A 47 10.31 88.36 -56.67
N GLU A 48 9.82 88.54 -57.90
CA GLU A 48 9.08 87.48 -58.61
C GLU A 48 9.95 86.24 -58.88
N GLU A 49 11.24 86.41 -59.19
CA GLU A 49 12.16 85.30 -59.38
C GLU A 49 12.48 84.58 -58.06
N ALA A 50 12.62 85.33 -56.95
CA ALA A 50 12.81 84.75 -55.63
C ALA A 50 11.56 83.97 -55.16
N ASP A 51 10.36 84.51 -55.36
CA ASP A 51 9.10 83.84 -55.01
C ASP A 51 8.89 82.57 -55.84
N ARG A 52 9.26 82.59 -57.13
CA ARG A 52 9.23 81.39 -57.98
C ARG A 52 10.17 80.31 -57.45
N ARG A 53 11.42 80.66 -57.14
CA ARG A 53 12.40 79.70 -56.58
C ARG A 53 11.98 79.17 -55.21
N ALA A 54 11.41 80.01 -54.35
CA ALA A 54 10.89 79.59 -53.06
C ALA A 54 9.73 78.59 -53.23
N THR A 55 8.82 78.85 -54.16
CA THR A 55 7.69 77.96 -54.47
C THR A 55 8.17 76.62 -55.04
N GLU A 56 9.16 76.64 -55.94
CA GLU A 56 9.79 75.43 -56.49
C GLU A 56 10.48 74.60 -55.40
N MET A 57 11.22 75.23 -54.48
CA MET A 57 11.87 74.54 -53.36
C MET A 57 10.86 73.92 -52.39
N VAL A 58 9.78 74.63 -52.07
CA VAL A 58 8.72 74.10 -51.20
C VAL A 58 8.03 72.91 -51.87
N SER A 59 7.69 73.01 -53.15
CA SER A 59 7.09 71.91 -53.90
C SER A 59 8.02 70.68 -53.96
N ALA A 60 9.32 70.87 -54.19
CA ALA A 60 10.30 69.78 -54.17
C ALA A 60 10.42 69.13 -52.77
N ALA A 61 10.40 69.93 -51.70
CA ALA A 61 10.42 69.43 -50.34
C ALA A 61 9.13 68.66 -49.97
N GLU A 62 7.97 69.13 -50.41
CA GLU A 62 6.68 68.45 -50.22
C GLU A 62 6.62 67.13 -50.98
N GLN A 63 7.11 67.09 -52.22
CA GLN A 63 7.23 65.86 -53.00
C GLN A 63 8.17 64.86 -52.33
N HIS A 64 9.30 65.31 -51.81
CA HIS A 64 10.23 64.45 -51.09
C HIS A 64 9.63 63.93 -49.77
N ALA A 65 8.93 64.79 -49.02
CA ALA A 65 8.20 64.38 -47.81
C ALA A 65 7.05 63.41 -48.11
N ALA A 66 6.40 63.53 -49.28
CA ALA A 66 5.41 62.56 -49.75
C ALA A 66 6.06 61.20 -50.06
N GLN A 67 7.19 61.19 -50.79
CA GLN A 67 7.94 59.96 -51.10
C GLN A 67 8.46 59.25 -49.84
N VAL A 68 8.93 60.00 -48.84
CA VAL A 68 9.37 59.42 -47.56
C VAL A 68 8.17 58.87 -46.78
N ARG A 69 7.01 59.53 -46.81
CA ARG A 69 5.80 58.98 -46.17
C ARG A 69 5.32 57.70 -46.85
N GLU A 70 5.38 57.64 -48.17
CA GLU A 70 5.01 56.45 -48.94
C GLU A 70 5.97 55.29 -48.69
N SER A 71 7.29 55.53 -48.63
CA SER A 71 8.26 54.48 -48.31
C SER A 71 8.13 53.97 -46.87
N VAL A 72 7.90 54.86 -45.91
CA VAL A 72 7.62 54.48 -44.51
C VAL A 72 6.31 53.71 -44.40
N ALA A 73 5.27 54.09 -45.15
CA ALA A 73 4.01 53.35 -45.20
C ALA A 73 4.21 51.93 -45.77
N GLY A 74 4.97 51.78 -46.87
CA GLY A 74 5.29 50.49 -47.45
C GLY A 74 6.12 49.59 -46.52
N LEU A 75 7.08 50.16 -45.79
CA LEU A 75 7.85 49.41 -44.78
C LEU A 75 6.97 48.98 -43.60
N HIS A 76 6.02 49.81 -43.18
CA HIS A 76 5.06 49.42 -42.15
C HIS A 76 4.11 48.32 -42.60
N GLU A 77 3.65 48.35 -43.85
CA GLU A 77 2.82 47.30 -44.44
C GLU A 77 3.59 45.98 -44.53
N GLN A 78 4.82 45.99 -45.05
CA GLN A 78 5.69 44.81 -45.08
C GLN A 78 5.96 44.24 -43.69
N ALA A 79 6.28 45.10 -42.71
CA ALA A 79 6.51 44.65 -41.33
C ALA A 79 5.23 44.06 -40.70
N GLN A 80 4.04 44.61 -41.01
CA GLN A 80 2.77 44.07 -40.54
C GLN A 80 2.46 42.70 -41.16
N GLU A 81 2.74 42.51 -42.45
CA GLU A 81 2.60 41.23 -43.13
C GLU A 81 3.54 40.17 -42.52
N GLU A 82 4.82 40.50 -42.30
CA GLU A 82 5.78 39.60 -41.67
C GLU A 82 5.40 39.25 -40.23
N ILE A 83 4.99 40.22 -39.42
CA ILE A 83 4.52 39.98 -38.05
C ILE A 83 3.29 39.07 -38.05
N THR A 84 2.37 39.28 -38.98
CA THR A 84 1.16 38.46 -39.10
C THR A 84 1.51 37.02 -39.53
N GLY A 85 2.41 36.87 -40.50
CA GLY A 85 2.92 35.57 -40.95
C GLY A 85 3.64 34.81 -39.84
N LEU A 86 4.52 35.48 -39.08
CA LEU A 86 5.23 34.89 -37.95
C LEU A 86 4.29 34.50 -36.81
N ARG A 87 3.27 35.34 -36.51
CA ARG A 87 2.23 35.01 -35.52
C ARG A 87 1.43 33.79 -35.93
N SER A 88 0.96 33.74 -37.17
CA SER A 88 0.21 32.58 -37.69
C SER A 88 1.06 31.30 -37.68
N ALA A 89 2.35 31.38 -38.06
CA ALA A 89 3.26 30.25 -37.99
C ALA A 89 3.51 29.78 -36.55
N ALA A 90 3.66 30.72 -35.60
CA ALA A 90 3.83 30.42 -34.19
C ALA A 90 2.56 29.80 -33.58
N GLU A 91 1.38 30.30 -33.94
CA GLU A 91 0.08 29.75 -33.52
C GLU A 91 -0.10 28.32 -34.04
N HIS A 92 0.17 28.08 -35.33
CA HIS A 92 0.12 26.73 -35.90
C HIS A 92 1.16 25.78 -35.29
N ALA A 93 2.36 26.27 -34.97
CA ALA A 93 3.35 25.45 -34.27
C ALA A 93 2.89 25.09 -32.85
N ALA A 94 2.37 26.06 -32.09
CA ALA A 94 1.85 25.85 -30.75
C ALA A 94 0.62 24.92 -30.75
N GLU A 95 -0.26 25.04 -31.74
CA GLU A 95 -1.43 24.17 -31.88
C GLU A 95 -1.04 22.74 -32.23
N ARG A 96 -0.08 22.53 -33.15
CA ARG A 96 0.47 21.19 -33.42
C ARG A 96 1.06 20.55 -32.18
N THR A 97 1.92 21.26 -31.45
CA THR A 97 2.52 20.73 -30.22
C THR A 97 1.45 20.42 -29.17
N ARG A 98 0.41 21.25 -29.04
CA ARG A 98 -0.69 20.99 -28.11
C ARG A 98 -1.48 19.74 -28.50
N THR A 99 -1.77 19.56 -29.79
CA THR A 99 -2.49 18.38 -30.30
C THR A 99 -1.65 17.11 -30.13
N GLU A 100 -0.38 17.14 -30.50
CA GLU A 100 0.54 16.00 -30.33
C GLU A 100 0.68 15.61 -28.84
N ALA A 101 0.82 16.59 -27.95
CA ALA A 101 0.87 16.35 -26.51
C ALA A 101 -0.45 15.80 -25.97
N GLN A 102 -1.59 16.28 -26.48
CA GLN A 102 -2.91 15.80 -26.09
C GLN A 102 -3.14 14.34 -26.55
N GLU A 103 -2.77 14.02 -27.78
CA GLU A 103 -2.85 12.66 -28.33
C GLU A 103 -1.93 11.68 -27.59
N GLU A 104 -0.73 12.10 -27.22
CA GLU A 104 0.18 11.29 -26.40
C GLU A 104 -0.40 11.08 -24.99
N ALA A 105 -0.96 12.12 -24.37
CA ALA A 105 -1.63 12.00 -23.07
C ALA A 105 -2.86 11.08 -23.14
N ASP A 106 -3.61 11.12 -24.24
CA ASP A 106 -4.75 10.23 -24.47
C ASP A 106 -4.31 8.77 -24.67
N ARG A 107 -3.21 8.54 -25.40
CA ARG A 107 -2.60 7.21 -25.55
C ARG A 107 -2.13 6.64 -24.22
N VAL A 108 -1.36 7.40 -23.44
CA VAL A 108 -0.90 6.98 -22.11
C VAL A 108 -2.06 6.69 -21.17
N ARG A 109 -3.12 7.51 -21.20
CA ARG A 109 -4.33 7.25 -20.41
C ARG A 109 -5.03 5.95 -20.85
N ALA A 110 -5.18 5.73 -22.15
CA ALA A 110 -5.79 4.51 -22.67
C ALA A 110 -4.99 3.26 -22.28
N ASP A 111 -3.66 3.29 -22.41
CA ASP A 111 -2.79 2.19 -22.02
C ASP A 111 -2.85 1.92 -20.51
N ALA A 112 -2.85 2.97 -19.68
CA ALA A 112 -3.01 2.84 -18.23
C ALA A 112 -4.37 2.24 -17.84
N TYR A 113 -5.46 2.61 -18.54
CA TYR A 113 -6.77 2.00 -18.31
C TYR A 113 -6.80 0.54 -18.74
N ALA A 114 -6.23 0.19 -19.89
CA ALA A 114 -6.15 -1.18 -20.37
C ALA A 114 -5.33 -2.06 -19.42
N GLU A 115 -4.20 -1.56 -18.91
CA GLU A 115 -3.37 -2.30 -17.97
C GLU A 115 -4.06 -2.49 -16.61
N ARG A 116 -4.78 -1.47 -16.14
CA ARG A 116 -5.62 -1.58 -14.94
C ARG A 116 -6.74 -2.61 -15.12
N GLU A 117 -7.35 -2.68 -16.30
CA GLU A 117 -8.39 -3.66 -16.61
C GLU A 117 -7.82 -5.08 -16.60
N ARG A 118 -6.70 -5.32 -17.28
CA ARG A 118 -5.98 -6.62 -17.23
C ARG A 118 -5.62 -7.01 -15.80
N ALA A 119 -5.04 -6.11 -15.03
CA ALA A 119 -4.69 -6.38 -13.63
C ALA A 119 -5.94 -6.70 -12.78
N SER A 120 -7.07 -6.06 -13.05
CA SER A 120 -8.35 -6.35 -12.38
C SER A 120 -8.92 -7.71 -12.78
N GLU A 121 -8.82 -8.08 -14.05
CA GLU A 121 -9.22 -9.40 -14.55
C GLU A 121 -8.36 -10.51 -13.96
N ASP A 122 -7.05 -10.33 -13.92
CA ASP A 122 -6.10 -11.28 -13.32
C ASP A 122 -6.33 -11.41 -11.82
N ALA A 123 -6.54 -10.31 -11.10
CA ALA A 123 -6.93 -10.34 -9.69
C ALA A 123 -8.29 -11.03 -9.47
N GLY A 124 -9.20 -10.96 -10.45
CA GLY A 124 -10.48 -11.66 -10.43
C GLY A 124 -10.34 -13.16 -10.76
N ARG A 125 -9.41 -13.53 -11.63
CA ARG A 125 -9.05 -14.93 -11.93
C ARG A 125 -8.41 -15.59 -10.72
N LEU A 126 -7.39 -14.96 -10.13
CA LEU A 126 -6.69 -15.47 -8.95
C LEU A 126 -7.63 -15.68 -7.76
N ARG A 127 -8.58 -14.75 -7.55
CA ARG A 127 -9.60 -14.88 -6.51
C ARG A 127 -10.55 -16.06 -6.75
N ARG A 128 -10.93 -16.32 -8.01
CA ARG A 128 -11.75 -17.49 -8.35
C ARG A 128 -10.98 -18.79 -8.14
N GLU A 129 -9.75 -18.87 -8.62
CA GLU A 129 -8.88 -20.03 -8.43
C GLU A 129 -8.67 -20.32 -6.94
N ALA A 130 -8.32 -19.31 -6.14
CA ALA A 130 -8.19 -19.46 -4.69
C ALA A 130 -9.48 -19.91 -4.00
N GLN A 131 -10.64 -19.44 -4.48
CA GLN A 131 -11.94 -19.85 -3.93
C GLN A 131 -12.30 -21.29 -4.34
N GLU A 132 -12.02 -21.69 -5.58
CA GLU A 132 -12.18 -23.07 -6.05
C GLU A 132 -11.27 -24.03 -5.27
N GLU A 133 -10.01 -23.67 -5.04
CA GLU A 133 -9.09 -24.45 -4.20
C GLU A 133 -9.58 -24.55 -2.76
N THR A 134 -10.10 -23.46 -2.19
CA THR A 134 -10.66 -23.44 -0.83
C THR A 134 -11.90 -24.34 -0.73
N GLU A 135 -12.80 -24.28 -1.70
CA GLU A 135 -13.99 -25.15 -1.74
C GLU A 135 -13.61 -26.61 -1.98
N ALA A 136 -12.60 -26.90 -2.81
CA ALA A 136 -12.06 -28.24 -3.00
C ALA A 136 -11.45 -28.79 -1.70
N ALA A 137 -10.69 -27.96 -0.96
CA ALA A 137 -10.12 -28.34 0.32
C ALA A 137 -11.21 -28.60 1.38
N LYS A 138 -12.25 -27.76 1.44
CA LYS A 138 -13.42 -28.01 2.31
C LYS A 138 -14.13 -29.31 1.95
N ALA A 139 -14.39 -29.55 0.67
CA ALA A 139 -15.04 -30.78 0.22
C ALA A 139 -14.21 -32.03 0.54
N LEU A 140 -12.89 -31.95 0.42
CA LEU A 140 -11.99 -33.03 0.84
C LEU A 140 -12.07 -33.25 2.36
N ALA A 141 -12.02 -32.19 3.15
CA ALA A 141 -12.13 -32.27 4.60
C ALA A 141 -13.48 -32.85 5.04
N GLU A 142 -14.59 -32.41 4.44
CA GLU A 142 -15.93 -32.95 4.70
C GLU A 142 -16.02 -34.44 4.35
N ARG A 143 -15.44 -34.87 3.22
CA ARG A 143 -15.38 -36.29 2.86
C ARG A 143 -14.57 -37.09 3.87
N THR A 144 -13.37 -36.65 4.22
CA THR A 144 -12.52 -37.35 5.20
C THR A 144 -13.19 -37.45 6.57
N VAL A 145 -13.87 -36.38 7.02
CA VAL A 145 -14.63 -36.41 8.28
C VAL A 145 -15.82 -37.36 8.17
N SER A 146 -16.56 -37.35 7.07
CA SER A 146 -17.68 -38.26 6.85
C SER A 146 -17.22 -39.72 6.82
N GLU A 147 -16.11 -40.01 6.11
CA GLU A 147 -15.51 -41.35 6.04
C GLU A 147 -15.07 -41.82 7.42
N ALA A 148 -14.38 -40.97 8.18
CA ALA A 148 -13.97 -41.27 9.55
C ALA A 148 -15.16 -41.53 10.49
N ILE A 149 -16.26 -40.77 10.35
CA ILE A 149 -17.49 -41.00 11.11
C ILE A 149 -18.10 -42.36 10.73
N THR A 150 -18.22 -42.66 9.43
CA THR A 150 -18.79 -43.94 8.99
C THR A 150 -17.96 -45.13 9.44
N GLU A 151 -16.63 -44.99 9.45
CA GLU A 151 -15.73 -46.05 9.92
C GLU A 151 -15.82 -46.21 11.45
N ALA A 152 -15.88 -45.10 12.19
CA ALA A 152 -16.10 -45.15 13.64
C ALA A 152 -17.45 -45.79 14.00
N ASP A 153 -18.51 -45.53 13.22
CA ASP A 153 -19.82 -46.17 13.39
C ASP A 153 -19.77 -47.66 13.06
N ARG A 154 -19.02 -48.05 12.02
CA ARG A 154 -18.81 -49.46 11.66
C ARG A 154 -18.08 -50.22 12.76
N ILE A 155 -16.98 -49.67 13.28
CA ILE A 155 -16.22 -50.27 14.39
C ILE A 155 -17.12 -50.38 15.63
N ARG A 156 -17.93 -49.36 15.94
CA ARG A 156 -18.88 -49.43 17.07
C ARG A 156 -19.93 -50.53 16.88
N ALA A 157 -20.46 -50.69 15.67
CA ALA A 157 -21.41 -51.76 15.36
C ALA A 157 -20.76 -53.15 15.50
N ASP A 158 -19.57 -53.35 14.94
CA ASP A 158 -18.83 -54.61 15.00
C ASP A 158 -18.48 -54.99 16.45
N VAL A 159 -18.02 -54.02 17.25
CA VAL A 159 -17.75 -54.22 18.69
C VAL A 159 -19.03 -54.56 19.45
N SER A 160 -20.14 -53.87 19.16
CA SER A 160 -21.43 -54.17 19.79
C SER A 160 -21.94 -55.56 19.44
N GLU A 161 -21.82 -55.98 18.18
CA GLU A 161 -22.20 -57.33 17.73
C GLU A 161 -21.29 -58.39 18.35
N HIS A 162 -19.99 -58.16 18.42
CA HIS A 162 -19.06 -59.07 19.10
C HIS A 162 -19.38 -59.19 20.59
N ALA A 163 -19.63 -58.07 21.28
CA ALA A 163 -20.04 -58.07 22.68
C ALA A 163 -21.41 -58.75 22.91
N GLN A 164 -22.30 -58.72 21.93
CA GLN A 164 -23.57 -59.44 21.98
C GLN A 164 -23.36 -60.94 21.77
N ARG A 165 -22.52 -61.36 20.81
CA ARG A 165 -22.15 -62.77 20.60
C ARG A 165 -21.52 -63.37 21.85
N VAL A 166 -20.52 -62.71 22.43
CA VAL A 166 -19.87 -63.18 23.66
C VAL A 166 -20.86 -63.31 24.82
N ARG A 167 -21.84 -62.38 24.94
CA ARG A 167 -22.90 -62.49 25.94
C ARG A 167 -23.83 -63.69 25.70
N THR A 168 -24.19 -63.95 24.45
CA THR A 168 -25.00 -65.13 24.09
C THR A 168 -24.23 -66.41 24.36
N GLU A 169 -22.98 -66.52 23.91
CA GLU A 169 -22.11 -67.68 24.15
C GLU A 169 -21.91 -67.94 25.65
N ALA A 170 -21.71 -66.89 26.45
CA ALA A 170 -21.62 -67.02 27.90
C ALA A 170 -22.95 -67.47 28.53
N SER A 171 -24.09 -66.97 28.05
CA SER A 171 -25.41 -67.38 28.53
C SER A 171 -25.72 -68.84 28.18
N ASP A 172 -25.37 -69.27 26.96
CA ASP A 172 -25.53 -70.64 26.50
C ASP A 172 -24.64 -71.60 27.30
N ALA A 173 -23.39 -71.22 27.57
CA ALA A 173 -22.48 -72.00 28.41
C ALA A 173 -23.00 -72.15 29.85
N ILE A 174 -23.58 -71.09 30.42
CA ILE A 174 -24.23 -71.16 31.74
C ILE A 174 -25.43 -72.10 31.70
N ALA A 175 -26.29 -71.99 30.68
CA ALA A 175 -27.46 -72.87 30.53
C ALA A 175 -27.06 -74.35 30.37
N GLU A 176 -26.00 -74.63 29.61
CA GLU A 176 -25.48 -75.99 29.43
C GLU A 176 -24.86 -76.55 30.73
N ALA A 177 -24.14 -75.71 31.48
CA ALA A 177 -23.62 -76.06 32.79
C ALA A 177 -24.74 -76.35 33.81
N GLU A 178 -25.80 -75.52 33.83
CA GLU A 178 -26.98 -75.74 34.67
C GLU A 178 -27.73 -77.02 34.30
N GLN A 179 -27.90 -77.28 33.00
CA GLN A 179 -28.54 -78.50 32.52
C GLN A 179 -27.72 -79.74 32.92
N SER A 180 -26.40 -79.68 32.75
CA SER A 180 -25.49 -80.77 33.13
C SER A 180 -25.56 -81.03 34.65
N ALA A 181 -25.50 -79.97 35.46
CA ALA A 181 -25.65 -80.08 36.91
C ALA A 181 -27.02 -80.64 37.31
N SER A 182 -28.10 -80.26 36.61
CA SER A 182 -29.43 -80.81 36.85
C SER A 182 -29.52 -82.30 36.51
N ARG A 183 -28.86 -82.76 35.43
CA ARG A 183 -28.79 -84.19 35.07
C ARG A 183 -28.04 -84.97 36.13
N THR A 184 -26.85 -84.54 36.52
CA THR A 184 -26.08 -85.20 37.58
C THR A 184 -26.85 -85.29 38.90
N ARG A 185 -27.60 -84.24 39.27
CA ARG A 185 -28.47 -84.28 40.47
C ARG A 185 -29.64 -85.25 40.32
N ALA A 186 -30.20 -85.41 39.12
CA ALA A 186 -31.28 -86.36 38.86
C ALA A 186 -30.75 -87.80 38.94
N ASP A 187 -29.63 -88.08 38.29
CA ASP A 187 -28.99 -89.40 38.29
C ASP A 187 -28.60 -89.81 39.71
N ALA A 188 -27.99 -88.91 40.49
CA ALA A 188 -27.66 -89.17 41.89
C ALA A 188 -28.90 -89.46 42.76
N ARG A 189 -30.05 -88.83 42.47
CA ARG A 189 -31.31 -89.11 43.17
C ARG A 189 -31.90 -90.46 42.78
N GLU A 190 -31.81 -90.83 41.51
CA GLU A 190 -32.24 -92.14 41.02
C GLU A 190 -31.40 -93.25 41.64
N ASP A 191 -30.08 -93.07 41.68
CA ASP A 191 -29.15 -93.99 42.33
C ASP A 191 -29.45 -94.14 43.83
N ALA A 192 -29.67 -93.03 44.54
CA ALA A 192 -30.07 -93.08 45.94
C ALA A 192 -31.44 -93.76 46.15
N ASN A 193 -32.39 -93.59 45.23
CA ASN A 193 -33.68 -94.28 45.28
C ASN A 193 -33.54 -95.78 45.04
N ARG A 194 -32.70 -96.17 44.07
CA ARG A 194 -32.40 -97.56 43.74
C ARG A 194 -31.73 -98.28 44.90
N ILE A 195 -30.68 -97.69 45.49
CA ILE A 195 -29.99 -98.24 46.67
C ILE A 195 -30.98 -98.43 47.83
N ARG A 196 -31.88 -97.47 48.08
CA ARG A 196 -32.92 -97.61 49.11
C ARG A 196 -33.92 -98.73 48.81
N SER A 197 -34.34 -98.87 47.56
CA SER A 197 -35.26 -99.93 47.14
C SER A 197 -34.63 -101.32 47.26
N ASP A 198 -33.37 -101.46 46.84
CA ASP A 198 -32.62 -102.71 46.93
C ASP A 198 -32.38 -103.09 48.40
N ALA A 199 -32.02 -102.12 49.25
CA ALA A 199 -31.88 -102.33 50.68
C ALA A 199 -33.19 -102.74 51.37
N ALA A 200 -34.33 -102.13 50.99
CA ALA A 200 -35.64 -102.51 51.48
C ALA A 200 -36.01 -103.94 51.07
N THR A 201 -35.74 -104.31 49.81
CA THR A 201 -36.00 -105.67 49.29
C THR A 201 -35.13 -106.72 49.99
N GLN A 202 -33.87 -106.40 50.27
CA GLN A 202 -32.99 -107.28 51.05
C GLN A 202 -33.46 -107.44 52.49
N ALA A 203 -33.94 -106.36 53.12
CA ALA A 203 -34.50 -106.41 54.46
C ALA A 203 -35.78 -107.29 54.51
N ASP A 204 -36.69 -107.14 53.54
CA ASP A 204 -37.91 -107.94 53.46
C ASP A 204 -37.63 -109.44 53.21
N THR A 205 -36.64 -109.75 52.37
CA THR A 205 -36.18 -111.13 52.15
C THR A 205 -35.65 -111.73 53.45
N LEU A 206 -34.75 -111.04 54.16
CA LEU A 206 -34.19 -111.51 55.44
C LEU A 206 -35.26 -111.69 56.52
N ILE A 207 -36.25 -110.79 56.60
CA ILE A 207 -37.36 -110.92 57.54
C ILE A 207 -38.22 -112.15 57.20
N THR A 208 -38.45 -112.41 55.90
CA THR A 208 -39.23 -113.57 55.44
C THR A 208 -38.50 -114.88 55.73
N GLU A 209 -37.20 -114.94 55.46
CA GLU A 209 -36.34 -116.09 55.78
C GLU A 209 -36.31 -116.36 57.29
N ALA A 210 -36.13 -115.32 58.12
CA ALA A 210 -36.14 -115.46 59.57
C ALA A 210 -37.50 -115.94 60.11
N ARG A 211 -38.62 -115.50 59.52
CA ARG A 211 -39.96 -115.98 59.88
C ARG A 211 -40.16 -117.45 59.49
N SER A 212 -39.79 -117.82 58.27
CA SER A 212 -39.88 -119.20 57.79
C SER A 212 -39.06 -120.16 58.68
N GLU A 213 -37.85 -119.75 59.07
CA GLU A 213 -37.01 -120.54 59.95
C GLU A 213 -37.58 -120.65 61.37
N ALA A 214 -38.17 -119.57 61.91
CA ALA A 214 -38.87 -119.62 63.20
C ALA A 214 -40.10 -120.55 63.16
N GLU A 215 -40.88 -120.55 62.07
CA GLU A 215 -42.00 -121.47 61.86
C GLU A 215 -41.52 -122.93 61.76
N ARG A 216 -40.40 -123.17 61.04
CA ARG A 216 -39.78 -124.50 60.93
C ARG A 216 -39.36 -125.04 62.29
N LEU A 217 -38.62 -124.25 63.07
CA LEU A 217 -38.20 -124.58 64.44
C LEU A 217 -39.42 -124.87 65.34
N THR A 218 -40.47 -124.04 65.26
CA THR A 218 -41.69 -124.25 66.05
C THR A 218 -42.35 -125.59 65.70
N THR A 219 -42.43 -125.93 64.42
CA THR A 219 -43.04 -127.18 63.95
C THR A 219 -42.21 -128.40 64.35
N GLU A 220 -40.88 -128.31 64.25
CA GLU A 220 -39.94 -129.35 64.67
C GLU A 220 -40.02 -129.59 66.19
N THR A 221 -40.08 -128.53 66.98
CA THR A 221 -40.21 -128.61 68.45
C THR A 221 -41.55 -129.22 68.85
N ALA A 222 -42.64 -128.89 68.15
CA ALA A 222 -43.96 -129.47 68.40
C ALA A 222 -43.99 -130.98 68.06
N ALA A 223 -43.38 -131.38 66.94
CA ALA A 223 -43.29 -132.80 66.56
C ALA A 223 -42.45 -133.62 67.55
N GLU A 224 -41.35 -133.06 68.05
CA GLU A 224 -40.52 -133.71 69.07
C GLU A 224 -41.26 -133.82 70.42
N THR A 225 -42.01 -132.79 70.80
CA THR A 225 -42.86 -132.82 72.00
C THR A 225 -43.92 -133.91 71.91
N ASP A 226 -44.57 -134.08 70.75
CA ASP A 226 -45.57 -135.13 70.52
C ASP A 226 -44.95 -136.53 70.52
N ARG A 227 -43.72 -136.70 70.00
CA ARG A 227 -42.95 -137.96 70.12
C ARG A 227 -42.68 -138.33 71.57
N ILE A 228 -42.10 -137.40 72.34
CA ILE A 228 -41.80 -137.64 73.76
C ILE A 228 -43.08 -137.99 74.53
N ARG A 229 -44.21 -137.34 74.20
CA ARG A 229 -45.52 -137.65 74.79
C ARG A 229 -46.03 -139.05 74.42
N THR A 230 -45.86 -139.49 73.17
CA THR A 230 -46.31 -140.83 72.75
C THR A 230 -45.43 -141.94 73.35
N GLU A 231 -44.12 -141.72 73.42
CA GLU A 231 -43.18 -142.66 74.05
C GLU A 231 -43.44 -142.80 75.56
N THR A 232 -43.71 -141.69 76.26
CA THR A 232 -44.03 -141.71 77.69
C THR A 232 -45.36 -142.39 78.01
N LEU A 233 -46.37 -142.26 77.14
CA LEU A 233 -47.64 -142.99 77.28
C LEU A 233 -47.47 -144.49 77.04
N ALA A 234 -46.69 -144.89 76.03
CA ALA A 234 -46.41 -146.29 75.74
C ALA A 234 -45.65 -146.98 76.89
N GLU A 235 -44.69 -146.28 77.50
CA GLU A 235 -43.95 -146.80 78.66
C GLU A 235 -44.84 -146.94 79.89
N ALA A 236 -45.76 -145.99 80.12
CA ALA A 236 -46.74 -146.08 81.20
C ALA A 236 -47.67 -147.30 81.01
N GLU A 237 -48.13 -147.58 79.79
CA GLU A 237 -48.94 -148.75 79.49
C GLU A 237 -48.17 -150.07 79.69
N ARG A 238 -46.88 -150.11 79.33
CA ARG A 238 -46.00 -151.29 79.55
C ARG A 238 -45.87 -151.64 81.04
N VAL A 239 -45.60 -150.64 81.88
CA VAL A 239 -45.50 -150.83 83.34
C VAL A 239 -46.82 -151.32 83.93
N THR A 240 -47.96 -150.87 83.38
CA THR A 240 -49.29 -151.29 83.84
C THR A 240 -49.60 -152.74 83.45
N ALA A 241 -49.18 -153.18 82.25
CA ALA A 241 -49.34 -154.55 81.78
C ALA A 241 -48.45 -155.56 82.53
N GLU A 242 -47.21 -155.16 82.86
CA GLU A 242 -46.28 -155.98 83.66
C GLU A 242 -46.80 -156.19 85.09
N ALA A 243 -47.41 -155.16 85.69
CA ALA A 243 -48.04 -155.27 87.01
C ALA A 243 -49.26 -156.21 87.05
N ALA A 244 -50.01 -156.31 85.94
CA ALA A 244 -51.16 -157.22 85.83
C ALA A 244 -50.72 -158.69 85.71
N SER A 245 -49.66 -158.97 84.93
CA SER A 245 -49.10 -160.31 84.71
C SER A 245 -48.53 -160.91 86.02
N GLU A 246 -47.86 -160.09 86.82
CA GLU A 246 -47.29 -160.52 88.10
C GLU A 246 -48.38 -160.84 89.15
N SER A 247 -49.52 -160.14 89.09
CA SER A 247 -50.66 -160.43 89.97
C SER A 247 -51.36 -161.76 89.64
N GLU A 248 -51.28 -162.25 88.41
CA GLU A 248 -51.85 -163.54 88.01
C GLU A 248 -50.93 -164.72 88.38
N ARG A 249 -49.61 -164.51 88.33
CA ARG A 249 -48.60 -165.50 88.73
C ARG A 249 -48.71 -165.88 90.22
N VAL A 250 -48.94 -164.89 91.09
CA VAL A 250 -49.12 -165.09 92.54
C VAL A 250 -50.43 -165.83 92.87
N ARG A 251 -51.46 -165.76 92.00
CA ARG A 251 -52.71 -166.52 92.18
C ARG A 251 -52.58 -168.00 91.79
N ALA A 252 -51.74 -168.34 90.82
CA ALA A 252 -51.53 -169.71 90.36
C ALA A 252 -50.67 -170.55 91.33
N GLU A 253 -49.66 -169.95 91.95
CA GLU A 253 -48.79 -170.62 92.94
C GLU A 253 -49.49 -170.84 94.29
N ALA A 254 -50.55 -170.06 94.58
CA ALA A 254 -51.38 -170.22 95.78
C ALA A 254 -52.36 -171.41 95.71
N GLY A 255 -52.76 -171.86 94.51
CA GLY A 255 -53.70 -172.97 94.33
C GLY A 255 -53.08 -174.35 94.59
N ALA A 256 -51.83 -174.56 94.19
CA ALA A 256 -51.18 -175.88 94.24
C ALA A 256 -50.73 -176.32 95.65
N ARG A 257 -50.62 -175.38 96.61
CA ARG A 257 -50.29 -175.67 98.02
C ARG A 257 -51.53 -175.84 98.91
N ALA A 258 -52.73 -175.58 98.37
CA ALA A 258 -54.00 -175.64 99.09
C ALA A 258 -54.62 -177.05 99.15
N GLU A 259 -54.32 -177.95 98.21
CA GLU A 259 -54.92 -179.30 98.16
C GLU A 259 -54.19 -180.33 99.04
N GLN A 260 -52.90 -180.11 99.32
CA GLN A 260 -52.10 -181.01 100.16
C GLN A 260 -52.29 -180.77 101.68
N LEU A 261 -52.93 -179.66 102.05
CA LEU A 261 -53.25 -179.27 103.43
C LEU A 261 -54.69 -179.66 103.88
N VAL A 262 -55.53 -180.14 102.95
CA VAL A 262 -56.94 -180.53 103.20
C VAL A 262 -57.08 -182.02 103.59
N SER A 263 -56.10 -182.87 103.30
CA SER A 263 -56.07 -184.26 103.80
C SER A 263 -55.93 -184.33 105.33
N ASP A 264 -55.20 -183.40 105.95
CA ASP A 264 -54.80 -183.54 107.36
C ASP A 264 -55.44 -182.47 108.28
N ALA A 265 -56.18 -181.51 107.70
CA ALA A 265 -57.00 -180.53 108.41
C ALA A 265 -58.53 -180.74 108.23
N THR A 266 -58.96 -181.93 107.81
CA THR A 266 -60.40 -182.30 107.68
C THR A 266 -61.07 -182.70 109.00
N GLY A 267 -60.36 -182.68 110.13
CA GLY A 267 -60.92 -182.97 111.46
C GLY A 267 -61.14 -181.73 112.35
N GLU A 268 -60.26 -180.74 112.27
CA GLU A 268 -60.29 -179.56 113.14
C GLU A 268 -61.07 -178.39 112.51
N ALA A 269 -62.20 -178.72 111.88
CA ALA A 269 -63.13 -177.76 111.26
C ALA A 269 -63.77 -176.81 112.30
N GLU A 270 -63.85 -177.23 113.55
CA GLU A 270 -64.72 -176.64 114.57
C GLU A 270 -64.56 -175.16 114.88
N ARG A 271 -63.29 -174.76 115.08
CA ARG A 271 -63.03 -173.95 116.27
C ARG A 271 -62.53 -172.54 116.03
N LEU A 272 -63.02 -171.98 114.93
CA LEU A 272 -63.52 -170.60 114.92
C LEU A 272 -62.48 -169.51 115.18
N ARG A 273 -62.24 -168.75 114.11
CA ARG A 273 -62.61 -167.32 114.02
C ARG A 273 -62.05 -166.34 115.07
N ALA A 274 -61.08 -166.75 115.85
CA ALA A 274 -60.31 -165.90 116.73
C ALA A 274 -58.84 -166.24 116.43
N GLU A 275 -57.99 -165.39 115.89
CA GLU A 275 -57.94 -163.94 115.95
C GLU A 275 -57.24 -163.42 114.69
N ALA A 276 -58.04 -162.82 113.82
CA ALA A 276 -57.64 -162.12 112.61
C ALA A 276 -57.12 -160.69 112.91
N ALA A 277 -56.37 -160.50 114.00
CA ALA A 277 -56.03 -159.17 114.51
C ALA A 277 -54.56 -158.72 114.33
N ASP A 278 -53.58 -159.63 114.23
CA ASP A 278 -52.17 -159.21 114.36
C ASP A 278 -51.40 -159.01 113.03
N THR A 279 -51.97 -159.36 111.88
CA THR A 279 -51.27 -159.32 110.59
C THR A 279 -51.20 -157.94 109.93
N VAL A 280 -51.81 -156.90 110.51
CA VAL A 280 -51.82 -155.53 109.96
C VAL A 280 -50.52 -154.76 110.28
N GLY A 281 -49.71 -155.21 111.26
CA GLY A 281 -48.54 -154.48 111.74
C GLY A 281 -47.31 -154.49 110.80
N SER A 282 -47.12 -155.51 109.96
CA SER A 282 -45.89 -155.61 109.15
C SER A 282 -45.96 -154.87 107.80
N ALA A 283 -47.17 -154.64 107.28
CA ALA A 283 -47.37 -153.99 105.97
C ALA A 283 -47.04 -152.48 105.98
N GLN A 284 -47.01 -151.83 107.16
CA GLN A 284 -46.80 -150.38 107.26
C GLN A 284 -45.34 -149.96 107.07
N GLN A 285 -44.35 -150.80 107.41
CA GLN A 285 -42.92 -150.48 107.28
C GLN A 285 -42.34 -150.59 105.84
N HIS A 286 -43.13 -151.02 104.86
CA HIS A 286 -42.74 -151.06 103.45
C HIS A 286 -43.28 -149.87 102.64
N ALA A 287 -44.44 -149.33 103.02
CA ALA A 287 -45.03 -148.16 102.36
C ALA A 287 -44.21 -146.86 102.54
N GLU A 288 -43.43 -146.76 103.61
CA GLU A 288 -42.63 -145.57 103.94
C GLU A 288 -41.32 -145.46 103.14
N ARG A 289 -40.75 -146.60 102.72
CA ARG A 289 -39.57 -146.64 101.83
C ARG A 289 -39.93 -146.24 100.39
N LEU A 290 -41.09 -146.65 99.90
CA LEU A 290 -41.53 -146.38 98.53
C LEU A 290 -41.85 -144.89 98.26
N ARG A 291 -42.28 -144.13 99.29
CA ARG A 291 -42.53 -142.69 99.18
C ARG A 291 -41.25 -141.85 99.09
N THR A 292 -40.17 -142.28 99.74
CA THR A 292 -38.90 -141.54 99.76
C THR A 292 -38.15 -141.64 98.42
N GLU A 293 -38.27 -142.78 97.73
CA GLU A 293 -37.66 -143.01 96.40
C GLU A 293 -38.39 -142.23 95.29
N ALA A 294 -39.72 -142.16 95.35
CA ALA A 294 -40.55 -141.42 94.39
C ALA A 294 -40.31 -139.90 94.44
N ASP A 295 -40.02 -139.35 95.61
CA ASP A 295 -39.69 -137.93 95.79
C ASP A 295 -38.27 -137.57 95.27
N ARG A 296 -37.36 -138.54 95.18
CA ARG A 296 -36.01 -138.35 94.60
C ARG A 296 -36.06 -138.21 93.08
N VAL A 297 -36.78 -139.12 92.41
CA VAL A 297 -36.93 -139.13 90.94
C VAL A 297 -37.66 -137.86 90.45
N ARG A 298 -38.64 -137.36 91.20
CA ARG A 298 -39.37 -136.13 90.85
C ARG A 298 -38.51 -134.85 90.97
N ARG A 299 -37.53 -134.81 91.87
CA ARG A 299 -36.58 -133.68 91.98
C ARG A 299 -35.51 -133.72 90.88
N GLU A 300 -35.02 -134.90 90.53
CA GLU A 300 -34.04 -135.08 89.45
C GLU A 300 -34.65 -134.71 88.08
N ALA A 301 -35.91 -135.07 87.82
CA ALA A 301 -36.61 -134.68 86.59
C ALA A 301 -36.90 -133.17 86.48
N ALA A 302 -37.21 -132.49 87.59
CA ALA A 302 -37.42 -131.04 87.60
C ALA A 302 -36.11 -130.25 87.37
N ALA A 303 -35.00 -130.73 87.91
CA ALA A 303 -33.68 -130.10 87.73
C ALA A 303 -33.11 -130.27 86.30
N GLU A 304 -33.51 -131.33 85.58
CA GLU A 304 -33.15 -131.52 84.16
C GLU A 304 -33.97 -130.59 83.26
N ALA A 305 -35.28 -130.44 83.53
CA ALA A 305 -36.15 -129.53 82.79
C ALA A 305 -35.71 -128.05 82.92
N GLU A 306 -35.29 -127.62 84.12
CA GLU A 306 -34.76 -126.27 84.32
C GLU A 306 -33.43 -126.05 83.57
N ARG A 307 -32.55 -127.06 83.48
CA ARG A 307 -31.29 -126.96 82.72
C ARG A 307 -31.53 -126.81 81.22
N VAL A 308 -32.45 -127.57 80.64
CA VAL A 308 -32.81 -127.47 79.22
C VAL A 308 -33.45 -126.11 78.90
N THR A 309 -34.30 -125.60 79.80
CA THR A 309 -34.96 -124.31 79.59
C THR A 309 -34.01 -123.12 79.73
N ALA A 310 -33.01 -123.21 80.62
CA ALA A 310 -31.97 -122.20 80.76
C ALA A 310 -31.03 -122.18 79.54
N ALA A 311 -30.61 -123.35 79.04
CA ALA A 311 -29.78 -123.47 77.85
C ALA A 311 -30.46 -122.90 76.60
N ALA A 312 -31.75 -123.19 76.39
CA ALA A 312 -32.52 -122.67 75.26
C ALA A 312 -32.70 -121.14 75.30
N ARG A 313 -32.79 -120.53 76.50
CA ARG A 313 -32.86 -119.06 76.64
C ARG A 313 -31.52 -118.38 76.38
N GLU A 314 -30.42 -118.96 76.85
CA GLU A 314 -29.07 -118.42 76.64
C GLU A 314 -28.67 -118.49 75.15
N GLU A 315 -29.10 -119.54 74.43
CA GLU A 315 -28.86 -119.68 73.00
C GLU A 315 -29.69 -118.69 72.17
N ALA A 316 -30.97 -118.48 72.53
CA ALA A 316 -31.82 -117.46 71.90
C ALA A 316 -31.32 -116.02 72.13
N GLU A 317 -30.78 -115.72 73.31
CA GLU A 317 -30.16 -114.41 73.60
C GLU A 317 -28.88 -114.19 72.80
N ARG A 318 -28.02 -115.21 72.62
CA ARG A 318 -26.83 -115.09 71.76
C ARG A 318 -27.18 -114.81 70.30
N THR A 319 -28.17 -115.50 69.75
CA THR A 319 -28.59 -115.27 68.35
C THR A 319 -29.16 -113.86 68.15
N LEU A 320 -29.89 -113.31 69.14
CA LEU A 320 -30.41 -111.95 69.08
C LEU A 320 -29.31 -110.88 69.18
N ASP A 321 -28.29 -111.10 70.02
CA ASP A 321 -27.17 -110.18 70.15
C ASP A 321 -26.22 -110.21 68.93
N GLU A 322 -26.04 -111.37 68.30
CA GLU A 322 -25.29 -111.49 67.04
C GLU A 322 -26.02 -110.79 65.87
N ALA A 323 -27.33 -111.01 65.74
CA ALA A 323 -28.14 -110.31 64.74
C ALA A 323 -28.14 -108.78 64.93
N ARG A 324 -28.14 -108.30 66.18
CA ARG A 324 -28.05 -106.87 66.51
C ARG A 324 -26.67 -106.28 66.22
N LYS A 325 -25.59 -107.04 66.46
CA LYS A 325 -24.22 -106.62 66.09
C LYS A 325 -24.05 -106.50 64.58
N ASP A 326 -24.54 -107.46 63.82
CA ASP A 326 -24.42 -107.44 62.36
C ASP A 326 -25.27 -106.34 61.71
N ALA A 327 -26.49 -106.10 62.23
CA ALA A 327 -27.32 -104.98 61.78
C ALA A 327 -26.66 -103.62 62.08
N ASN A 328 -26.06 -103.44 63.27
CA ASN A 328 -25.37 -102.21 63.62
C ASN A 328 -24.07 -102.02 62.83
N LYS A 329 -23.34 -103.09 62.52
CA LYS A 329 -22.12 -103.04 61.70
C LYS A 329 -22.44 -102.59 60.27
N ARG A 330 -23.46 -103.19 59.62
CA ARG A 330 -23.91 -102.78 58.28
C ARG A 330 -24.40 -101.34 58.23
N ARG A 331 -25.06 -100.87 59.30
CA ARG A 331 -25.55 -99.49 59.38
C ARG A 331 -24.42 -98.47 59.57
N SER A 332 -23.34 -98.85 60.28
CA SER A 332 -22.16 -97.99 60.45
C SER A 332 -21.31 -97.95 59.18
N GLU A 333 -21.10 -99.08 58.52
CA GLU A 333 -20.36 -99.18 57.26
C GLU A 333 -21.07 -98.42 56.12
N ALA A 334 -22.41 -98.45 56.07
CA ALA A 334 -23.17 -97.66 55.11
C ALA A 334 -23.12 -96.14 55.42
N ALA A 335 -23.08 -95.74 56.69
CA ALA A 335 -22.96 -94.34 57.08
C ALA A 335 -21.57 -93.76 56.75
N GLU A 336 -20.50 -94.51 56.99
CA GLU A 336 -19.13 -94.09 56.63
C GLU A 336 -18.93 -93.99 55.11
N GLN A 337 -19.54 -94.88 54.33
CA GLN A 337 -19.49 -94.80 52.86
C GLN A 337 -20.24 -93.58 52.32
N VAL A 338 -21.37 -93.20 52.92
CA VAL A 338 -22.12 -91.99 52.56
C VAL A 338 -21.35 -90.72 52.92
N ASP A 339 -20.75 -90.66 54.12
CA ASP A 339 -19.95 -89.51 54.53
C ASP A 339 -18.69 -89.34 53.67
N THR A 340 -18.03 -90.44 53.29
CA THR A 340 -16.87 -90.40 52.39
C THR A 340 -17.26 -89.86 51.01
N LEU A 341 -18.36 -90.35 50.44
CA LEU A 341 -18.85 -89.90 49.13
C LEU A 341 -19.29 -88.42 49.14
N ILE A 342 -19.92 -87.95 50.22
CA ILE A 342 -20.31 -86.53 50.37
C ILE A 342 -19.06 -85.65 50.51
N THR A 343 -18.04 -86.11 51.24
CA THR A 343 -16.81 -85.32 51.44
C THR A 343 -15.99 -85.25 50.16
N GLU A 344 -15.87 -86.35 49.41
CA GLU A 344 -15.18 -86.38 48.11
C GLU A 344 -15.91 -85.55 47.07
N THR A 345 -17.24 -85.65 46.96
CA THR A 345 -18.02 -84.85 46.00
C THR A 345 -18.04 -83.36 46.35
N ALA A 346 -18.06 -82.99 47.63
CA ALA A 346 -17.93 -81.59 48.05
C ALA A 346 -16.54 -81.03 47.73
N ALA A 347 -15.48 -81.80 47.99
CA ALA A 347 -14.11 -81.38 47.67
C ALA A 347 -13.89 -81.24 46.15
N GLU A 348 -14.51 -82.10 45.34
CA GLU A 348 -14.41 -82.04 43.88
C GLU A 348 -15.23 -80.88 43.29
N ALA A 349 -16.38 -80.56 43.87
CA ALA A 349 -17.16 -79.36 43.54
C ALA A 349 -16.43 -78.05 43.90
N ASP A 350 -15.82 -77.98 45.08
CA ASP A 350 -15.02 -76.82 45.52
C ASP A 350 -13.78 -76.63 44.65
N LYS A 351 -13.14 -77.73 44.22
CA LYS A 351 -12.01 -77.70 43.29
C LYS A 351 -12.42 -77.17 41.92
N LEU A 352 -13.52 -77.66 41.35
CA LEU A 352 -14.04 -77.17 40.06
C LEU A 352 -14.47 -75.70 40.13
N LEU A 353 -15.07 -75.25 41.24
CA LEU A 353 -15.42 -73.84 41.44
C LEU A 353 -14.17 -72.95 41.52
N THR A 354 -13.13 -73.41 42.21
CA THR A 354 -11.86 -72.68 42.33
C THR A 354 -11.14 -72.60 40.98
N GLU A 355 -11.11 -73.70 40.22
CA GLU A 355 -10.53 -73.75 38.87
C GLU A 355 -11.32 -72.87 37.88
N ALA A 356 -12.65 -72.86 37.94
CA ALA A 356 -13.49 -71.99 37.12
C ALA A 356 -13.30 -70.50 37.47
N GLN A 357 -13.20 -70.15 38.76
CA GLN A 357 -12.92 -68.78 39.19
C GLN A 357 -11.52 -68.32 38.78
N GLN A 358 -10.49 -69.17 38.90
CA GLN A 358 -9.14 -68.86 38.45
C GLN A 358 -9.08 -68.69 36.93
N GLN A 359 -9.78 -69.53 36.17
CA GLN A 359 -9.83 -69.42 34.72
C GLN A 359 -10.57 -68.15 34.28
N ALA A 360 -11.67 -67.78 34.94
CA ALA A 360 -12.39 -66.54 34.68
C ALA A 360 -11.54 -65.29 35.01
N GLN A 361 -10.82 -65.30 36.14
CA GLN A 361 -9.90 -64.22 36.51
C GLN A 361 -8.74 -64.09 35.53
N LYS A 362 -8.16 -65.22 35.08
CA LYS A 362 -7.07 -65.23 34.10
C LYS A 362 -7.53 -64.68 32.75
N THR A 363 -8.70 -65.11 32.28
CA THR A 363 -9.27 -64.63 31.02
C THR A 363 -9.60 -63.14 31.08
N THR A 364 -10.04 -62.64 32.24
CA THR A 364 -10.31 -61.21 32.47
C THR A 364 -9.00 -60.41 32.48
N ALA A 365 -7.97 -60.88 33.18
CA ALA A 365 -6.66 -60.23 33.22
C ALA A 365 -5.96 -60.22 31.84
N ASP A 366 -6.10 -61.29 31.06
CA ASP A 366 -5.57 -61.37 29.70
C ASP A 366 -6.31 -60.38 28.76
N ALA A 367 -7.63 -60.23 28.91
CA ALA A 367 -8.42 -59.25 28.16
C ALA A 367 -8.09 -57.80 28.55
N GLU A 368 -7.89 -57.51 29.84
CA GLU A 368 -7.45 -56.20 30.33
C GLU A 368 -6.05 -55.85 29.81
N SER A 369 -5.12 -56.81 29.84
CA SER A 369 -3.76 -56.64 29.29
C SER A 369 -3.78 -56.36 27.78
N GLN A 370 -4.63 -57.06 27.02
CA GLN A 370 -4.79 -56.79 25.60
C GLN A 370 -5.41 -55.42 25.33
N ALA A 371 -6.42 -55.01 26.11
CA ALA A 371 -7.03 -53.69 26.02
C ALA A 371 -6.03 -52.57 26.34
N ASP A 372 -5.24 -52.71 27.41
CA ASP A 372 -4.20 -51.74 27.78
C ASP A 372 -3.11 -51.64 26.71
N THR A 373 -2.74 -52.76 26.10
CA THR A 373 -1.76 -52.77 24.99
C THR A 373 -2.32 -52.06 23.76
N MET A 374 -3.60 -52.30 23.41
CA MET A 374 -4.26 -51.62 22.29
C MET A 374 -4.42 -50.12 22.54
N VAL A 375 -4.81 -49.72 23.76
CA VAL A 375 -4.94 -48.31 24.14
C VAL A 375 -3.58 -47.62 24.18
N GLY A 376 -2.53 -48.30 24.65
CA GLY A 376 -1.15 -47.81 24.64
C GLY A 376 -0.61 -47.60 23.22
N ALA A 377 -0.88 -48.54 22.31
CA ALA A 377 -0.54 -48.43 20.89
C ALA A 377 -1.30 -47.28 20.21
N ALA A 378 -2.61 -47.17 20.46
CA ALA A 378 -3.42 -46.08 19.91
C ALA A 378 -2.98 -44.70 20.43
N ARG A 379 -2.61 -44.57 21.71
CA ARG A 379 -2.06 -43.34 22.28
C ARG A 379 -0.70 -42.98 21.67
N SER A 380 0.19 -43.95 21.53
CA SER A 380 1.51 -43.73 20.91
C SER A 380 1.39 -43.31 19.45
N GLU A 381 0.43 -43.89 18.72
CA GLU A 381 0.17 -43.53 17.33
C GLU A 381 -0.47 -42.14 17.21
N ALA A 382 -1.39 -41.79 18.12
CA ALA A 382 -1.95 -40.44 18.19
C ALA A 382 -0.86 -39.39 18.49
N ASP A 383 0.03 -39.66 19.44
CA ASP A 383 1.16 -38.79 19.78
C ASP A 383 2.12 -38.63 18.59
N ARG A 384 2.38 -39.72 17.84
CA ARG A 384 3.20 -39.69 16.62
C ARG A 384 2.58 -38.80 15.54
N ILE A 385 1.28 -38.95 15.28
CA ILE A 385 0.54 -38.12 14.31
C ILE A 385 0.56 -36.64 14.72
N VAL A 386 0.37 -36.34 16.01
CA VAL A 386 0.44 -34.96 16.51
C VAL A 386 1.84 -34.37 16.34
N GLN A 387 2.90 -35.15 16.61
CA GLN A 387 4.28 -34.71 16.39
C GLN A 387 4.58 -34.48 14.90
N GLU A 388 4.20 -35.41 14.02
CA GLU A 388 4.36 -35.25 12.56
C GLU A 388 3.61 -34.02 12.06
N ALA A 389 2.34 -33.84 12.45
CA ALA A 389 1.55 -32.68 12.08
C ALA A 389 2.15 -31.36 12.62
N THR A 390 2.73 -31.38 13.83
CA THR A 390 3.40 -30.20 14.42
C THR A 390 4.69 -29.86 13.67
N VAL A 391 5.50 -30.86 13.32
CA VAL A 391 6.73 -30.66 12.54
C VAL A 391 6.39 -30.16 11.14
N GLU A 392 5.43 -30.76 10.46
CA GLU A 392 4.96 -30.29 9.15
C GLU A 392 4.39 -28.87 9.23
N GLY A 393 3.58 -28.57 10.25
CA GLY A 393 3.02 -27.24 10.49
C GLY A 393 4.12 -26.19 10.67
N ASN A 394 5.09 -26.46 11.54
CA ASN A 394 6.23 -25.58 11.75
C ASN A 394 7.08 -25.41 10.48
N THR A 395 7.28 -26.49 9.72
CA THR A 395 8.05 -26.44 8.46
C THR A 395 7.33 -25.60 7.40
N ARG A 396 6.00 -25.71 7.29
CA ARG A 396 5.20 -24.86 6.39
C ARG A 396 5.25 -23.40 6.82
N VAL A 397 5.19 -23.10 8.12
CA VAL A 397 5.30 -21.73 8.65
C VAL A 397 6.68 -21.14 8.38
N GLU A 398 7.76 -21.88 8.62
CA GLU A 398 9.13 -21.41 8.34
C GLU A 398 9.38 -21.22 6.84
N LYS A 399 8.81 -22.08 5.99
CA LYS A 399 8.85 -21.88 4.53
C LYS A 399 8.12 -20.61 4.12
N ALA A 400 6.90 -20.40 4.63
CA ALA A 400 6.13 -19.17 4.35
C ALA A 400 6.83 -17.91 4.85
N ARG A 401 7.53 -17.97 6.00
CA ARG A 401 8.37 -16.87 6.49
C ARG A 401 9.55 -16.59 5.56
N THR A 402 10.24 -17.63 5.12
CA THR A 402 11.36 -17.52 4.19
C THR A 402 10.92 -16.92 2.85
N ASP A 403 9.81 -17.40 2.29
CA ASP A 403 9.23 -16.89 1.04
C ASP A 403 8.81 -15.40 1.20
N ALA A 404 8.22 -15.03 2.35
CA ALA A 404 7.89 -13.64 2.66
C ALA A 404 9.14 -12.75 2.81
N ASP A 405 10.19 -13.24 3.45
CA ASP A 405 11.47 -12.54 3.57
C ASP A 405 12.15 -12.36 2.21
N GLU A 406 12.12 -13.37 1.33
CA GLU A 406 12.61 -13.25 -0.05
C GLU A 406 11.82 -12.20 -0.84
N LEU A 407 10.49 -12.20 -0.72
CA LEU A 407 9.66 -11.17 -1.35
C LEU A 407 9.97 -9.77 -0.82
N LEU A 408 10.17 -9.61 0.50
CA LEU A 408 10.55 -8.33 1.10
C LEU A 408 11.93 -7.87 0.64
N VAL A 409 12.90 -8.77 0.54
CA VAL A 409 14.23 -8.46 0.01
C VAL A 409 14.17 -8.12 -1.48
N GLY A 410 13.37 -8.84 -2.27
CA GLY A 410 13.09 -8.55 -3.67
C GLY A 410 12.50 -7.16 -3.85
N ALA A 411 11.41 -6.85 -3.15
CA ALA A 411 10.76 -5.54 -3.19
C ALA A 411 11.71 -4.41 -2.76
N ARG A 412 12.58 -4.63 -1.78
CA ARG A 412 13.62 -3.66 -1.37
C ARG A 412 14.68 -3.44 -2.44
N ARG A 413 15.11 -4.50 -3.14
CA ARG A 413 16.03 -4.40 -4.27
C ARG A 413 15.39 -3.63 -5.41
N ASP A 414 14.15 -3.96 -5.78
CA ASP A 414 13.41 -3.26 -6.84
C ASP A 414 13.20 -1.78 -6.50
N ALA A 415 12.82 -1.47 -5.26
CA ALA A 415 12.68 -0.08 -4.80
C ALA A 415 14.01 0.68 -4.78
N THR A 416 15.15 -0.02 -4.65
CA THR A 416 16.48 0.60 -4.77
C THR A 416 16.84 0.84 -6.23
N ALA A 417 16.63 -0.15 -7.11
CA ALA A 417 16.86 -0.02 -8.54
C ALA A 417 15.97 1.07 -9.19
N ILE A 418 14.72 1.22 -8.75
CA ILE A 418 13.84 2.31 -9.20
C ILE A 418 14.39 3.67 -8.77
N ARG A 419 14.90 3.80 -7.53
CA ARG A 419 15.51 5.05 -7.05
C ARG A 419 16.78 5.39 -7.82
N GLU A 420 17.67 4.41 -8.04
CA GLU A 420 18.88 4.61 -8.85
C GLU A 420 18.53 5.05 -10.27
N ARG A 421 17.58 4.40 -10.95
CA ARG A 421 17.10 4.83 -12.28
C ARG A 421 16.49 6.22 -12.26
N ALA A 422 15.75 6.58 -11.22
CA ALA A 422 15.17 7.91 -11.09
C ALA A 422 16.25 8.98 -10.88
N GLU A 423 17.30 8.67 -10.12
CA GLU A 423 18.48 9.53 -9.94
C GLU A 423 19.26 9.69 -11.24
N GLU A 424 19.51 8.61 -11.98
CA GLU A 424 20.15 8.65 -13.32
C GLU A 424 19.34 9.51 -14.30
N LEU A 425 18.02 9.32 -14.37
CA LEU A 425 17.14 10.12 -15.21
C LEU A 425 17.17 11.60 -14.79
N ARG A 426 17.21 11.89 -13.48
CA ARG A 426 17.29 13.25 -12.98
C ARG A 426 18.63 13.91 -13.31
N GLU A 427 19.75 13.21 -13.17
CA GLU A 427 21.06 13.72 -13.55
C GLU A 427 21.14 13.99 -15.06
N ARG A 428 20.60 13.08 -15.87
CA ARG A 428 20.51 13.26 -17.32
C ARG A 428 19.66 14.47 -17.69
N LEU A 429 18.46 14.61 -17.12
CA LEU A 429 17.60 15.77 -17.37
C LEU A 429 18.25 17.07 -16.90
N THR A 430 18.94 17.06 -15.75
CA THR A 430 19.66 18.24 -15.25
C THR A 430 20.76 18.65 -16.22
N SER A 431 21.52 17.67 -16.73
CA SER A 431 22.56 17.91 -17.74
C SER A 431 21.98 18.44 -19.05
N GLU A 432 20.89 17.86 -19.55
CA GLU A 432 20.19 18.35 -20.76
C GLU A 432 19.66 19.78 -20.58
N ILE A 433 19.14 20.12 -19.39
CA ILE A 433 18.71 21.49 -19.04
C ILE A 433 19.89 22.46 -19.01
N GLU A 434 21.03 22.07 -18.41
CA GLU A 434 22.24 22.88 -18.39
C GLU A 434 22.78 23.13 -19.80
N GLU A 435 22.81 22.11 -20.65
CA GLU A 435 23.21 22.23 -22.06
C GLU A 435 22.27 23.16 -22.84
N LEU A 436 20.96 23.06 -22.62
CA LEU A 436 19.97 23.95 -23.24
C LEU A 436 20.14 25.38 -22.75
N HIS A 437 20.38 25.59 -21.46
CA HIS A 437 20.64 26.92 -20.91
C HIS A 437 21.93 27.53 -21.48
N GLU A 438 22.99 26.74 -21.59
CA GLU A 438 24.26 27.19 -22.15
C GLU A 438 24.13 27.50 -23.65
N ARG A 439 23.38 26.67 -24.40
CA ARG A 439 23.05 26.95 -25.81
C ARG A 439 22.24 28.23 -25.96
N ALA A 440 21.18 28.40 -25.17
CA ALA A 440 20.37 29.61 -25.17
C ALA A 440 21.19 30.86 -24.79
N ARG A 441 22.14 30.75 -23.84
CA ARG A 441 23.06 31.86 -23.51
C ARG A 441 23.98 32.21 -24.68
N ARG A 442 24.52 31.22 -25.39
CA ARG A 442 25.36 31.46 -26.56
C ARG A 442 24.58 32.11 -27.69
N GLU A 443 23.39 31.60 -28.00
CA GLU A 443 22.51 32.18 -29.02
C GLU A 443 22.08 33.61 -28.64
N ALA A 444 21.77 33.87 -27.36
CA ALA A 444 21.49 35.20 -26.86
C ALA A 444 22.70 36.15 -26.98
N ALA A 445 23.91 35.67 -26.66
CA ALA A 445 25.14 36.45 -26.81
C ALA A 445 25.46 36.76 -28.29
N GLU A 446 25.28 35.79 -29.19
CA GLU A 446 25.48 35.95 -30.63
C GLU A 446 24.46 36.91 -31.25
N THR A 447 23.18 36.81 -30.88
CA THR A 447 22.15 37.74 -31.32
C THR A 447 22.41 39.15 -30.80
N MET A 448 22.84 39.29 -29.55
CA MET A 448 23.20 40.58 -28.96
C MET A 448 24.44 41.18 -29.63
N LYS A 449 25.45 40.36 -29.96
CA LYS A 449 26.61 40.78 -30.75
C LYS A 449 26.22 41.22 -32.16
N SER A 450 25.40 40.44 -32.87
CA SER A 450 24.91 40.80 -34.21
C SER A 450 24.09 42.09 -34.20
N ALA A 451 23.28 42.30 -33.15
CA ALA A 451 22.55 43.56 -32.97
C ALA A 451 23.52 44.73 -32.70
N GLY A 452 24.54 44.54 -31.86
CA GLY A 452 25.60 45.51 -31.61
C GLY A 452 26.35 45.90 -32.89
N ASP A 453 26.81 44.91 -33.66
CA ASP A 453 27.51 45.13 -34.94
C ASP A 453 26.63 45.91 -35.94
N ARG A 454 25.31 45.67 -35.96
CA ARG A 454 24.36 46.44 -36.78
C ARG A 454 24.19 47.88 -36.27
N CYS A 455 24.08 48.08 -34.95
CA CYS A 455 24.02 49.41 -34.35
C CYS A 455 25.29 50.21 -34.67
N ASP A 456 26.47 49.60 -34.55
CA ASP A 456 27.74 50.24 -34.87
C ASP A 456 27.83 50.59 -36.36
N ALA A 457 27.38 49.70 -37.25
CA ALA A 457 27.30 49.99 -38.69
C ALA A 457 26.36 51.15 -39.01
N LEU A 458 25.20 51.24 -38.33
CA LEU A 458 24.25 52.34 -38.48
C LEU A 458 24.83 53.66 -37.94
N ILE A 459 25.52 53.64 -36.81
CA ILE A 459 26.20 54.82 -36.25
C ILE A 459 27.27 55.30 -37.23
N LYS A 460 28.12 54.40 -37.72
CA LYS A 460 29.15 54.76 -38.69
C LYS A 460 28.55 55.33 -39.98
N ALA A 461 27.47 54.75 -40.50
CA ALA A 461 26.77 55.28 -41.66
C ALA A 461 26.19 56.68 -41.39
N ALA A 462 25.62 56.90 -40.20
CA ALA A 462 25.12 58.21 -39.78
C ALA A 462 26.25 59.26 -39.65
N GLU A 463 27.39 58.88 -39.07
CA GLU A 463 28.58 59.74 -38.98
C GLU A 463 29.14 60.10 -40.36
N GLU A 464 29.19 59.15 -41.29
CA GLU A 464 29.59 59.41 -42.68
C GLU A 464 28.62 60.37 -43.40
N GLN A 465 27.30 60.23 -43.16
CA GLN A 465 26.31 61.17 -43.70
C GLN A 465 26.43 62.55 -43.07
N LEU A 466 26.67 62.62 -41.76
CA LEU A 466 26.93 63.88 -41.06
C LEU A 466 28.18 64.56 -41.62
N ALA A 467 29.29 63.83 -41.79
CA ALA A 467 30.53 64.35 -42.35
C ALA A 467 30.34 64.86 -43.80
N LYS A 468 29.57 64.14 -44.62
CA LYS A 468 29.19 64.59 -45.98
C LYS A 468 28.35 65.87 -45.93
N ALA A 469 27.38 65.94 -45.01
CA ALA A 469 26.55 67.13 -44.83
C ALA A 469 27.38 68.33 -44.36
N GLU A 470 28.29 68.15 -43.40
CA GLU A 470 29.20 69.19 -42.93
C GLU A 470 30.18 69.67 -44.01
N ALA A 471 30.72 68.75 -44.82
CA ALA A 471 31.59 69.10 -45.94
C ALA A 471 30.82 69.94 -46.98
N LYS A 472 29.60 69.54 -47.33
CA LYS A 472 28.72 70.29 -48.24
C LYS A 472 28.33 71.65 -47.66
N ALA A 473 28.07 71.74 -46.36
CA ALA A 473 27.81 73.01 -45.68
C ALA A 473 29.04 73.94 -45.72
N LYS A 474 30.26 73.42 -45.49
CA LYS A 474 31.50 74.19 -45.61
C LYS A 474 31.75 74.69 -47.04
N GLU A 475 31.47 73.85 -48.04
CA GLU A 475 31.58 74.21 -49.45
C GLU A 475 30.63 75.35 -49.79
N LEU A 476 29.34 75.23 -49.43
CA LEU A 476 28.34 76.30 -49.61
C LEU A 476 28.75 77.61 -48.91
N VAL A 477 29.29 77.54 -47.69
CA VAL A 477 29.80 78.73 -46.97
C VAL A 477 31.01 79.33 -47.68
N SER A 478 31.91 78.52 -48.23
CA SER A 478 33.07 78.99 -48.99
C SER A 478 32.64 79.68 -50.29
N GLU A 479 31.71 79.08 -51.03
CA GLU A 479 31.12 79.66 -52.24
C GLU A 479 30.42 80.98 -51.94
N ALA A 480 29.57 81.02 -50.90
CA ALA A 480 28.90 82.25 -50.47
C ALA A 480 29.90 83.35 -50.09
N ASN A 481 30.99 83.02 -49.39
CA ASN A 481 32.05 83.98 -49.06
C ASN A 481 32.82 84.46 -50.29
N SER A 482 33.07 83.58 -51.27
CA SER A 482 33.72 83.93 -52.53
C SER A 482 32.85 84.87 -53.36
N GLU A 483 31.55 84.59 -53.47
CA GLU A 483 30.58 85.49 -54.13
C GLU A 483 30.47 86.83 -53.38
N ALA A 484 30.38 86.82 -52.06
CA ALA A 484 30.42 88.04 -51.25
C ALA A 484 31.74 88.84 -51.43
N GLY A 485 32.86 88.15 -51.65
CA GLY A 485 34.14 88.74 -52.00
C GLY A 485 34.13 89.40 -53.38
N LYS A 486 33.61 88.71 -54.40
CA LYS A 486 33.44 89.26 -55.76
C LYS A 486 32.56 90.50 -55.77
N VAL A 487 31.44 90.46 -55.05
CA VAL A 487 30.53 91.62 -54.91
C VAL A 487 31.23 92.78 -54.22
N ARG A 488 31.99 92.54 -53.14
CA ARG A 488 32.80 93.59 -52.49
C ARG A 488 33.84 94.19 -53.43
N ILE A 489 34.58 93.37 -54.17
CA ILE A 489 35.59 93.83 -55.13
C ILE A 489 34.95 94.66 -56.24
N ALA A 490 33.80 94.23 -56.77
CA ALA A 490 33.04 94.98 -57.76
C ALA A 490 32.54 96.34 -57.21
N ALA A 491 32.04 96.37 -55.98
CA ALA A 491 31.64 97.59 -55.30
C ALA A 491 32.81 98.55 -55.08
N VAL A 492 33.98 98.04 -54.64
CA VAL A 492 35.21 98.84 -54.47
C VAL A 492 35.70 99.38 -55.81
N LYS A 493 35.76 98.57 -56.87
CA LYS A 493 36.13 99.04 -58.22
C LYS A 493 35.19 100.14 -58.74
N LYS A 494 33.89 100.01 -58.48
CA LYS A 494 32.91 101.04 -58.84
C LYS A 494 33.14 102.33 -58.05
N ALA A 495 33.44 102.23 -56.75
CA ALA A 495 33.78 103.37 -55.91
C ALA A 495 35.10 104.05 -56.34
N GLU A 496 36.14 103.28 -56.65
CA GLU A 496 37.42 103.79 -57.19
C GLU A 496 37.22 104.48 -58.55
N GLY A 497 36.38 103.92 -59.42
CA GLY A 497 36.01 104.54 -60.71
C GLY A 497 35.36 105.92 -60.51
N LEU A 498 34.37 106.01 -59.62
CA LEU A 498 33.69 107.27 -59.28
C LEU A 498 34.66 108.29 -58.65
N LEU A 499 35.60 107.85 -57.81
CA LEU A 499 36.64 108.73 -57.25
C LEU A 499 37.56 109.27 -58.35
N LYS A 500 37.96 108.43 -59.30
CA LYS A 500 38.83 108.82 -60.41
C LYS A 500 38.15 109.81 -61.36
N GLU A 501 36.85 109.63 -61.61
CA GLU A 501 36.02 110.59 -62.34
C GLU A 501 35.91 111.93 -61.60
N ALA A 502 35.73 111.89 -60.27
CA ALA A 502 35.71 113.09 -59.43
C ALA A 502 37.06 113.82 -59.43
N GLU A 503 38.18 113.10 -59.38
CA GLU A 503 39.52 113.68 -59.48
C GLU A 503 39.79 114.26 -60.87
N GLN A 504 39.37 113.61 -61.94
CA GLN A 504 39.46 114.16 -63.29
C GLN A 504 38.66 115.45 -63.43
N LYS A 505 37.41 115.48 -62.95
CA LYS A 505 36.58 116.69 -62.93
C LYS A 505 37.23 117.81 -62.12
N LYS A 506 37.81 117.49 -60.96
CA LYS A 506 38.56 118.46 -60.16
C LYS A 506 39.77 119.00 -60.93
N ALA A 507 40.51 118.15 -61.63
CA ALA A 507 41.69 118.56 -62.39
C ALA A 507 41.32 119.47 -63.57
N THR A 508 40.23 119.21 -64.30
CA THR A 508 39.73 120.12 -65.35
C THR A 508 39.32 121.47 -64.78
N LEU A 509 38.56 121.48 -63.68
CA LEU A 509 38.14 122.73 -63.03
C LEU A 509 39.32 123.56 -62.51
N VAL A 510 40.37 122.91 -61.99
CA VAL A 510 41.59 123.62 -61.57
C VAL A 510 42.32 124.22 -62.77
N ARG A 511 42.39 123.49 -63.89
CA ARG A 511 43.01 124.00 -65.12
C ARG A 511 42.27 125.20 -65.70
N GLU A 512 40.94 125.16 -65.75
CA GLU A 512 40.11 126.29 -66.17
C GLU A 512 40.30 127.50 -65.25
N ALA A 513 40.40 127.29 -63.93
CA ALA A 513 40.68 128.35 -62.98
C ALA A 513 42.08 128.97 -63.16
N GLU A 514 43.10 128.17 -63.51
CA GLU A 514 44.44 128.65 -63.81
C GLU A 514 44.50 129.43 -65.14
N GLU A 515 43.76 129.00 -66.17
CA GLU A 515 43.63 129.71 -67.44
C GLU A 515 42.96 131.08 -67.26
N LEU A 516 41.85 131.15 -66.52
CA LEU A 516 41.18 132.39 -66.14
C LEU A 516 42.10 133.33 -65.35
N LYS A 517 42.89 132.78 -64.42
CA LYS A 517 43.86 133.56 -63.64
C LYS A 517 44.98 134.10 -64.54
N ALA A 518 45.47 133.32 -65.50
CA ALA A 518 46.50 133.74 -66.44
C ALA A 518 46.01 134.80 -67.43
N GLU A 519 44.72 134.77 -67.79
CA GLU A 519 44.05 135.80 -68.59
C GLU A 519 43.89 137.11 -67.80
N ALA A 520 43.38 137.05 -66.57
CA ALA A 520 43.26 138.21 -65.70
C ALA A 520 44.61 138.90 -65.40
N VAL A 521 45.69 138.13 -65.24
CA VAL A 521 47.05 138.67 -65.04
C VAL A 521 47.59 139.32 -66.33
N ARG A 522 47.24 138.82 -67.51
CA ARG A 522 47.62 139.42 -68.79
C ARG A 522 46.91 140.76 -68.99
N GLU A 523 45.61 140.83 -68.74
CA GLU A 523 44.86 142.09 -68.79
C GLU A 523 45.42 143.11 -67.81
N ALA A 524 45.63 142.73 -66.54
CA ALA A 524 46.18 143.63 -65.54
C ALA A 524 47.56 144.20 -65.93
N ARG A 525 48.43 143.39 -66.56
CA ARG A 525 49.71 143.86 -67.09
C ARG A 525 49.54 144.82 -68.26
N ALA A 526 48.63 144.54 -69.19
CA ALA A 526 48.34 145.42 -70.31
C ALA A 526 47.87 146.80 -69.82
N THR A 527 46.96 146.84 -68.83
CA THR A 527 46.48 148.11 -68.23
C THR A 527 47.60 148.88 -67.52
N VAL A 528 48.51 148.18 -66.82
CA VAL A 528 49.66 148.83 -66.15
C VAL A 528 50.67 149.39 -67.16
N ASP A 529 50.94 148.66 -68.24
CA ASP A 529 51.87 149.12 -69.27
C ASP A 529 51.30 150.29 -70.08
N GLU A 530 49.98 150.35 -70.29
CA GLU A 530 49.29 151.51 -70.85
C GLU A 530 49.40 152.73 -69.93
N GLY A 531 49.12 152.57 -68.63
CA GLY A 531 49.28 153.64 -67.63
C GLY A 531 50.73 154.15 -67.50
N LYS A 532 51.74 153.28 -67.69
CA LYS A 532 53.15 153.70 -67.73
C LYS A 532 53.50 154.53 -68.96
N ARG A 533 52.94 154.21 -70.14
CA ARG A 533 53.14 155.00 -71.36
C ARG A 533 52.52 156.39 -71.24
N GLU A 534 51.33 156.50 -70.64
CA GLU A 534 50.71 157.80 -70.35
C GLU A 534 51.55 158.63 -69.37
N LEU A 535 52.13 157.99 -68.35
CA LEU A 535 53.04 158.64 -67.41
C LEU A 535 54.33 159.13 -68.09
N GLU A 536 54.92 158.36 -69.00
CA GLU A 536 56.10 158.76 -69.79
C GLU A 536 55.83 159.98 -70.68
N VAL A 537 54.65 160.06 -71.30
CA VAL A 537 54.23 161.23 -72.09
C VAL A 537 54.08 162.48 -71.20
N LEU A 538 53.55 162.33 -69.99
CA LEU A 538 53.42 163.42 -69.03
C LEU A 538 54.78 163.88 -68.47
N VAL A 539 55.73 162.96 -68.27
CA VAL A 539 57.10 163.29 -67.82
C VAL A 539 57.86 164.04 -68.91
N ARG A 540 57.80 163.61 -70.18
CA ARG A 540 58.42 164.35 -71.31
C ARG A 540 57.84 165.76 -71.48
N ARG A 541 56.52 165.91 -71.33
CA ARG A 541 55.88 167.24 -71.39
C ARG A 541 56.32 168.16 -70.24
N ARG A 542 56.67 167.60 -69.08
CA ARG A 542 57.23 168.34 -67.95
C ARG A 542 58.69 168.72 -68.18
N GLU A 543 59.49 167.86 -68.82
CA GLU A 543 60.87 168.14 -69.20
C GLU A 543 60.96 169.26 -70.26
N ASP A 544 60.08 169.25 -71.26
CA ASP A 544 60.01 170.31 -72.28
C ASP A 544 59.62 171.67 -71.68
N ILE A 545 58.70 171.70 -70.71
CA ILE A 545 58.32 172.93 -69.99
C ILE A 545 59.49 173.46 -69.14
N ASN A 546 60.25 172.59 -68.49
CA ASN A 546 61.41 173.00 -67.68
C ASN A 546 62.58 173.50 -68.55
N ALA A 547 62.79 172.95 -69.74
CA ALA A 547 63.83 173.40 -70.67
C ALA A 547 63.55 174.81 -71.26
N GLU A 548 62.27 175.16 -71.42
CA GLU A 548 61.86 176.50 -71.86
C GLU A 548 61.99 177.56 -70.75
N ILE A 549 61.86 177.14 -69.48
CA ILE A 549 62.08 178.00 -68.30
C ILE A 549 63.57 178.34 -68.13
N SER A 550 64.48 177.38 -68.34
CA SER A 550 65.93 177.60 -68.24
C SER A 550 66.48 178.56 -69.31
N ARG A 551 65.94 178.56 -70.54
CA ARG A 551 66.42 179.44 -71.63
C ARG A 551 66.00 180.90 -71.49
N VAL A 552 64.92 181.19 -70.76
CA VAL A 552 64.53 182.56 -70.40
C VAL A 552 65.30 183.05 -69.18
N GLN A 553 65.80 182.14 -68.33
CA GLN A 553 66.63 182.46 -67.15
C GLN A 553 68.08 182.81 -67.51
N ASP A 554 68.67 182.21 -68.55
CA ASP A 554 70.08 182.49 -68.93
C ASP A 554 70.31 183.84 -69.62
N VAL A 555 69.28 184.51 -70.14
CA VAL A 555 69.40 185.85 -70.77
C VAL A 555 69.25 186.99 -69.75
N LEU A 556 68.81 186.70 -68.52
CA LEU A 556 68.47 187.71 -67.51
C LEU A 556 69.42 187.77 -66.30
N GLU A 557 70.56 187.06 -66.30
CA GLU A 557 71.55 187.08 -65.20
C GLU A 557 72.82 187.92 -65.50
N ALA A 558 72.87 188.64 -66.62
CA ALA A 558 74.07 189.40 -67.05
C ALA A 558 73.98 190.94 -66.99
N LEU A 559 72.85 191.58 -66.62
CA LEU A 559 72.79 193.04 -66.47
C LEU A 559 71.88 193.49 -65.32
N GLU A 560 72.54 193.95 -64.24
CA GLU A 560 72.08 194.92 -63.24
C GLU A 560 70.85 194.54 -62.38
N SER A 561 71.01 194.34 -61.06
CA SER A 561 70.82 195.39 -60.05
C SER A 561 69.36 195.67 -59.62
N PHE A 562 69.17 195.86 -58.30
CA PHE A 562 68.07 196.55 -57.59
C PHE A 562 66.69 195.87 -57.33
N GLU A 563 66.29 195.99 -56.04
CA GLU A 563 64.92 196.17 -55.48
C GLU A 563 63.97 194.99 -55.10
N ALA A 564 63.87 194.72 -53.78
CA ALA A 564 62.65 194.68 -52.89
C ALA A 564 61.47 193.66 -53.12
N PRO A 565 60.38 193.60 -52.28
CA PRO A 565 60.04 192.43 -51.42
C PRO A 565 58.54 191.91 -51.43
N GLY A 566 58.22 190.85 -50.65
CA GLY A 566 56.85 190.39 -50.26
C GLY A 566 56.26 189.24 -51.12
N GLY A 567 55.38 188.31 -50.72
CA GLY A 567 54.60 187.99 -49.50
C GLY A 567 53.46 186.98 -49.83
N ALA A 568 52.82 186.40 -48.79
CA ALA A 568 51.45 185.79 -48.72
C ALA A 568 51.15 184.40 -49.39
N LYS A 569 50.72 183.37 -48.63
CA LYS A 569 49.34 182.89 -48.24
C LYS A 569 48.56 182.20 -49.40
N ASP A 570 47.69 181.18 -49.26
CA ASP A 570 46.76 180.81 -48.18
C ASP A 570 46.10 179.41 -48.39
N ASN A 571 45.68 178.80 -47.27
CA ASN A 571 44.40 178.09 -46.96
C ASN A 571 43.83 176.80 -47.62
N GLY A 572 43.16 176.02 -46.74
CA GLY A 572 41.84 175.37 -46.96
C GLY A 572 41.83 173.82 -46.97
N VAL A 573 41.50 173.03 -45.93
CA VAL A 573 40.25 172.80 -45.14
C VAL A 573 39.29 171.70 -45.70
N LYS A 574 39.16 170.61 -44.90
CA LYS A 574 38.00 169.76 -44.49
C LYS A 574 36.93 169.14 -45.47
N ALA A 575 36.69 167.85 -45.19
CA ALA A 575 35.42 167.15 -44.83
C ALA A 575 34.47 166.48 -45.85
N GLY A 576 33.89 165.35 -45.40
CA GLY A 576 32.62 164.71 -45.83
C GLY A 576 32.79 163.36 -46.54
N ALA A 577 32.43 162.19 -45.98
CA ALA A 577 31.07 161.58 -45.88
C ALA A 577 30.46 161.30 -47.28
N THR A 578 29.85 160.17 -47.68
CA THR A 578 29.12 159.07 -47.01
C THR A 578 28.57 158.08 -48.08
N VAL A 579 28.22 156.85 -47.65
CA VAL A 579 27.08 155.98 -48.12
C VAL A 579 27.21 155.13 -49.41
N GLY A 580 26.86 153.82 -49.27
CA GLY A 580 26.07 153.08 -50.26
C GLY A 580 26.49 151.65 -50.60
N ALA A 581 25.83 150.65 -49.99
CA ALA A 581 25.75 149.24 -50.46
C ALA A 581 24.75 149.09 -51.64
N PRO A 582 24.56 147.91 -52.30
CA PRO A 582 23.86 146.71 -51.77
C PRO A 582 24.46 145.35 -52.24
N ARG A 583 24.33 144.18 -51.59
CA ARG A 583 23.19 143.24 -51.31
C ARG A 583 22.48 142.61 -52.52
N SER A 584 22.65 141.28 -52.70
CA SER A 584 21.65 140.17 -52.82
C SER A 584 22.35 138.93 -53.42
N GLY A 585 22.03 137.64 -53.22
CA GLY A 585 20.90 136.93 -52.61
C GLY A 585 20.45 135.77 -53.52
N GLY A 586 20.40 134.52 -53.01
CA GLY A 586 19.68 133.34 -53.58
C GLY A 586 20.58 132.22 -54.11
N LYS A 587 20.56 130.93 -53.66
CA LYS A 587 19.50 129.86 -53.68
C LYS A 587 18.93 129.63 -55.09
N SER A 588 18.74 128.43 -55.65
CA SER A 588 18.88 127.01 -55.25
C SER A 588 18.82 126.14 -56.52
N SER A 589 19.14 124.84 -56.35
CA SER A 589 18.54 123.62 -56.93
C SER A 589 18.87 123.12 -58.35
N ASP A 590 19.21 121.83 -58.29
CA ASP A 590 18.94 120.70 -59.18
C ASP A 590 19.80 120.46 -60.43
N GLY A 591 20.41 119.27 -60.36
CA GLY A 591 21.19 118.54 -61.36
C GLY A 591 21.95 117.40 -60.69
#